data_AF-A0A845KNY7-F1
#
_entry.id   AF-A0A845KNY7-F1
#
_cell.length_a   1.000
_cell.length_b   1.000
_cell.length_c   1.000
_cell.angle_alpha   90.00
_cell.angle_beta   90.00
_cell.angle_gamma   90.00
#
_symmetry.space_group_name_H-M   'P 1'
#
loop_
_entity.id
_entity.type
_entity.pdbx_description
1 polymer ?
#
loop_
_entity_poly.entity_id
_entity_poly.type
_entity_poly.pdbx_seq_one_letter_code
_entity_poly.pdbx_strand_id
1 'polypeptide(L)' 'MSTSHKEKIIRVFQLFQTTDEKTPMNAVQISQKLEEEYGMENVHRTSIYDDVRLLQSCGYPIKQAENSHKG' A
#
# COMPACT_ATOMS: atom_id res chain seq x y z
N MET A 1 -13.10 8.16 12.20
CA MET A 1 -13.32 6.77 12.67
C MET A 1 -12.00 6.03 12.55
N SER A 2 -11.58 5.22 13.52
CA SER A 2 -10.37 4.42 13.37
C SER A 2 -10.66 3.30 12.37
N THR A 3 -10.14 3.39 11.15
CA THR A 3 -10.29 2.34 10.15
C THR A 3 -9.70 1.04 10.67
N SER A 4 -10.42 -0.08 10.53
CA SER A 4 -9.93 -1.38 10.98
C SER A 4 -8.72 -1.80 10.15
N HIS A 5 -7.69 -2.37 10.78
CA HIS A 5 -6.51 -2.89 10.09
C HIS A 5 -6.88 -3.88 8.96
N LYS A 6 -7.94 -4.68 9.17
CA LYS A 6 -8.47 -5.62 8.16
C LYS A 6 -9.00 -4.92 6.92
N GLU A 7 -9.60 -3.75 7.07
CA GLU A 7 -10.08 -2.96 5.93
C GLU A 7 -8.90 -2.35 5.18
N LYS A 8 -7.95 -1.75 5.91
CA LYS A 8 -6.73 -1.16 5.34
C LYS A 8 -5.99 -2.16 4.45
N ILE A 9 -5.72 -3.38 4.94
CA ILE A 9 -4.97 -4.37 4.16
C ILE A 9 -5.70 -4.79 2.88
N ILE A 10 -7.04 -4.85 2.91
CA ILE A 10 -7.84 -5.14 1.71
C ILE A 10 -7.70 -4.00 0.70
N ARG A 11 -7.74 -2.74 1.14
CA ARG A 11 -7.57 -1.59 0.23
C ARG A 11 -6.17 -1.50 -0.32
N VAL A 12 -5.15 -1.72 0.51
CA VAL A 12 -3.75 -1.80 0.06
C VAL A 12 -3.61 -2.87 -1.02
N PHE A 13 -4.17 -4.06 -0.81
CA PHE A 13 -4.17 -5.13 -1.81
C PHE A 13 -4.84 -4.69 -3.11
N GLN A 14 -6.04 -4.10 -3.05
CA GLN A 14 -6.77 -3.61 -4.22
C GLN A 14 -5.96 -2.58 -5.02
N LEU A 15 -5.32 -1.63 -4.34
CA LEU A 15 -4.46 -0.63 -4.97
C LEU A 15 -3.24 -1.27 -5.65
N PHE A 16 -2.66 -2.32 -5.08
CA PHE A 16 -1.59 -3.07 -5.76
C PHE A 16 -2.08 -3.93 -6.92
N GLN A 17 -3.37 -4.25 -7.04
CA GLN A 17 -3.90 -4.92 -8.23
C GLN A 17 -4.16 -3.96 -9.40
N THR A 18 -4.25 -2.65 -9.15
CA THR A 18 -4.47 -1.63 -10.19
C THR A 18 -3.16 -1.01 -10.69
N THR A 19 -2.03 -1.37 -10.10
CA THR A 19 -0.70 -0.94 -10.54
C THR A 19 -0.25 -1.80 -11.74
N ASP A 20 0.23 -1.17 -12.81
CA ASP A 20 0.90 -1.89 -13.90
C ASP A 20 2.42 -1.83 -13.73
N GLU A 21 3.17 -2.68 -14.44
CA GLU A 21 4.64 -2.68 -14.39
C GLU A 21 5.26 -1.35 -14.88
N LYS A 22 4.48 -0.50 -15.57
CA LYS A 22 4.93 0.79 -16.12
C LYS A 22 4.79 1.93 -15.11
N THR A 23 3.86 1.81 -14.17
CA THR A 23 3.51 2.81 -13.15
C THR A 23 3.36 2.13 -11.79
N PRO A 24 4.46 1.57 -11.24
CA PRO A 24 4.43 0.93 -9.94
C PRO A 24 4.15 1.96 -8.84
N MET A 25 3.22 1.67 -7.93
CA MET A 25 2.93 2.53 -6.79
C MET A 25 3.88 2.25 -5.62
N ASN A 26 4.42 3.32 -5.02
CA ASN A 26 5.19 3.26 -3.78
C ASN A 26 4.30 3.52 -2.54
N ALA A 27 4.84 3.31 -1.35
CA ALA A 27 4.09 3.46 -0.09
C ALA A 27 3.55 4.90 0.15
N VAL A 28 4.17 5.94 -0.42
CA VAL A 28 3.66 7.32 -0.32
C VAL A 28 2.38 7.45 -1.14
N GLN A 29 2.39 6.98 -2.39
CA GLN A 29 1.25 7.03 -3.29
C GLN A 29 0.08 6.18 -2.77
N ILE A 30 0.38 5.01 -2.21
CA ILE A 30 -0.64 4.17 -1.56
C ILE A 30 -1.28 4.91 -0.38
N SER A 31 -0.48 5.56 0.48
CA SER A 31 -1.01 6.35 1.59
C SER A 31 -1.93 7.47 1.13
N GLN A 32 -1.55 8.20 0.07
CA GLN A 32 -2.37 9.28 -0.50
C GLN A 32 -3.69 8.75 -1.04
N LYS A 33 -3.66 7.65 -1.79
CA LYS A 33 -4.89 7.02 -2.30
C LYS A 33 -5.80 6.49 -1.19
N LEU A 34 -5.22 5.96 -0.12
CA LEU A 34 -6.01 5.51 1.04
C LEU A 34 -6.76 6.68 1.69
N GLU A 35 -6.15 7.85 1.75
CA GLU A 35 -6.79 9.07 2.24
C GLU A 35 -7.83 9.61 1.25
N GLU A 36 -7.46 9.80 -0.01
CA GLU A 36 -8.30 10.40 -1.06
C GLU A 36 -9.52 9.54 -1.44
N GLU A 37 -9.32 8.23 -1.64
CA GLU A 37 -10.36 7.33 -2.14
C GLU A 37 -11.20 6.70 -1.01
N TYR A 38 -10.64 6.61 0.21
CA TYR A 38 -11.27 5.84 1.31
C TYR A 38 -11.34 6.60 2.66
N GLY A 39 -10.86 7.84 2.74
CA GLY A 39 -10.89 8.64 3.98
C GLY A 39 -10.03 8.07 5.11
N MET A 40 -9.03 7.24 4.78
CA MET A 40 -8.13 6.63 5.76
C MET A 40 -6.97 7.57 6.09
N GLU A 41 -7.26 8.56 6.92
CA GLU A 41 -6.25 9.51 7.41
C GLU A 41 -5.19 8.83 8.29
N ASN A 42 -4.00 9.43 8.36
CA ASN A 42 -2.90 9.01 9.26
C ASN A 42 -2.34 7.60 9.00
N VAL A 43 -2.46 7.07 7.78
CA VAL A 43 -1.80 5.80 7.42
C VAL A 43 -0.30 6.02 7.29
N HIS A 44 0.47 5.45 8.23
CA HIS A 44 1.92 5.53 8.16
C HIS A 44 2.49 4.59 7.10
N ARG A 45 3.46 5.09 6.33
CA ARG A 45 4.21 4.33 5.29
C ARG A 45 4.82 3.04 5.83
N THR A 46 5.31 3.06 7.07
CA THR A 46 5.83 1.87 7.76
C THR A 46 4.79 0.76 7.87
N SER A 47 3.54 1.11 8.19
CA SER A 47 2.45 0.14 8.28
C SER A 47 2.03 -0.43 6.92
N ILE A 48 2.29 0.28 5.81
CA ILE A 48 2.05 -0.23 4.45
C ILE A 48 3.13 -1.26 4.08
N TYR A 49 4.38 -1.07 4.53
CA TYR A 49 5.42 -2.08 4.34
C TYR A 49 5.10 -3.39 5.06
N ASP A 50 4.55 -3.31 6.27
CA ASP A 50 4.12 -4.49 7.01
C ASP A 50 2.95 -5.21 6.32
N ASP A 51 1.97 -4.46 5.78
CA ASP A 51 0.88 -5.04 4.99
C ASP A 51 1.41 -5.73 3.72
N VAL A 52 2.37 -5.11 3.01
CA VAL A 52 2.96 -5.72 1.81
C VAL A 52 3.74 -6.99 2.14
N ARG A 53 4.53 -7.00 3.22
CA ARG A 53 5.22 -8.21 3.67
C ARG A 53 4.23 -9.32 4.01
N LEU A 54 3.13 -8.99 4.68
CA LEU A 54 2.08 -9.94 5.00
C LEU A 54 1.44 -10.51 3.72
N LEU A 55 1.06 -9.65 2.77
CA LEU A 55 0.47 -10.08 1.50
C LEU A 55 1.45 -10.96 0.68
N GLN A 56 2.74 -10.61 0.64
CA GLN A 56 3.78 -11.43 0.01
C GLN A 56 3.94 -12.78 0.72
N SER A 57 3.88 -12.82 2.05
CA SER A 57 3.93 -14.07 2.82
C SER A 57 2.73 -14.99 2.55
N CYS A 58 1.58 -14.41 2.18
CA CYS A 58 0.40 -15.15 1.72
C CYS A 58 0.47 -15.58 0.25
N GLY A 59 1.56 -15.28 -0.46
CA GLY A 59 1.78 -15.67 -1.85
C GLY A 59 1.21 -14.71 -2.89
N TYR A 60 0.76 -13.51 -2.51
CA TYR A 60 0.30 -12.52 -3.48
C TYR A 60 1.49 -11.89 -4.22
N PRO A 61 1.45 -11.78 -5.57
CA PRO A 61 2.57 -11.29 -6.38
C PRO A 61 2.66 -9.75 -6.37
N ILE A 62 2.82 -9.17 -5.17
CA ILE A 62 2.90 -7.71 -4.99
C ILE A 62 4.34 -7.25 -5.11
N LYS A 63 4.59 -6.36 -6.07
CA LYS A 63 5.85 -5.63 -6.22
C LYS A 63 5.63 -4.16 -5.86
N GLN A 64 6.50 -3.62 -5.00
CA GLN A 64 6.56 -2.17 -4.75
C GLN A 64 7.59 -1.54 -5.68
N ALA A 65 7.35 -0.29 -6.09
CA ALA A 65 8.40 0.53 -6.69
C ALA A 65 9.54 0.73 -5.69
N GLU A 66 10.79 0.62 -6.15
CA GLU A 66 11.93 1.03 -5.34
C GLU A 66 11.81 2.53 -5.03
N ASN A 67 11.93 2.90 -3.75
CA ASN A 67 12.12 4.30 -3.41
C ASN A 67 13.51 4.70 -3.88
N SER A 68 13.59 5.63 -4.82
CA SER A 68 14.83 6.15 -5.41
C SER A 68 15.68 7.02 -4.46
N HIS A 69 15.66 6.75 -3.15
CA HIS A 69 16.63 7.33 -2.23
C HIS A 69 17.98 6.62 -2.40
N LYS A 70 18.72 7.03 -3.44
CA LYS A 70 20.17 6.98 -3.39
C LYS A 70 20.63 8.07 -2.43
N GLY A 71 21.20 7.66 -1.29
CA GLY A 71 22.17 8.42 -0.49
C GLY A 71 21.63 9.68 0.19
#